data_AF-A0A7K0NEB1-F1
#
_entry.id   AF-A0A7K0NEB1-F1
#
_cell.length_a   1.000
_cell.length_b   1.000
_cell.length_c   1.000
_cell.angle_alpha   90.00
_cell.angle_beta   90.00
_cell.angle_gamma   90.00
#
_symmetry.space_group_name_H-M   'P 1'
#
loop_
_entity.id
_entity.type
_entity.pdbx_description
1 polymer ?
#
loop_
_entity_poly.entity_id
_entity_poly.type
_entity_poly.pdbx_seq_one_letter_code
_entity_poly.pdbx_strand_id
1 'polypeptide(L)'
;MKTTSKKFSTLALAAALIAASLVAGTSSANAAAAKANGACAKAGAKTTIAKTKFTCGVSPISTSKKLTWVSATCTSASVTYGKAAQQQKTLVDAEVYAESKLQKVIDSFIQTRDLWLKAQDEYQKRIDSAIAANPKANTSVDTTGMTNAKTRAESADKKVISWQGILADTKKTQSTLLAQGEDNLAQAKKDMGTICKSGY
;
A
#
# COMPACT_ATOMS: atom_id res chain seq x y z
N MET A 1 -12.49 26.97 22.76
CA MET A 1 -11.57 25.92 23.27
C MET A 1 -10.56 25.60 22.18
N LYS A 2 -9.28 25.88 22.42
CA LYS A 2 -8.15 25.57 21.53
C LYS A 2 -7.41 24.38 22.11
N THR A 3 -7.29 23.29 21.36
CA THR A 3 -6.45 22.12 21.73
C THR A 3 -5.19 22.13 20.87
N THR A 4 -4.05 22.34 21.52
CA THR A 4 -2.72 22.35 20.92
C THR A 4 -2.11 20.95 21.08
N SER A 5 -1.88 20.26 19.97
CA SER A 5 -1.24 18.93 19.95
C SER A 5 0.26 19.04 20.21
N LYS A 6 0.75 18.46 21.31
CA LYS A 6 2.19 18.25 21.56
C LYS A 6 2.62 16.89 21.03
N LYS A 7 3.63 16.88 20.16
CA LYS A 7 4.34 15.70 19.66
C LYS A 7 5.20 15.11 20.79
N PHE A 8 5.04 13.83 21.10
CA PHE A 8 5.92 13.11 22.02
C PHE A 8 6.91 12.25 21.23
N SER A 9 8.19 12.55 21.44
CA SER A 9 9.35 11.85 20.90
C SER A 9 9.55 10.54 21.66
N THR A 10 9.41 9.40 20.99
CA THR A 10 9.65 8.05 21.56
C THR A 10 11.11 7.69 21.42
N LEU A 11 11.91 8.10 22.42
CA LEU A 11 13.32 7.76 22.55
C LEU A 11 13.60 7.44 24.03
N ALA A 12 13.03 6.33 24.53
CA ALA A 12 13.35 5.77 25.86
C ALA A 12 12.69 4.39 26.07
N LEU A 13 13.15 3.36 25.36
CA LEU A 13 13.00 1.98 25.84
C LEU A 13 14.37 1.28 25.73
N ALA A 14 15.30 1.73 26.55
CA ALA A 14 16.54 1.04 26.84
C ALA A 14 16.75 1.03 28.35
N ALA A 15 17.18 -0.12 28.87
CA ALA A 15 17.59 -0.40 30.24
C ALA A 15 16.48 -0.69 31.27
N ALA A 16 16.21 -1.99 31.47
CA ALA A 16 15.88 -2.66 32.73
C ALA A 16 15.57 -4.12 32.35
N LEU A 17 16.43 -5.11 32.57
CA LEU A 17 16.85 -5.71 33.83
C LEU A 17 17.88 -6.80 33.45
N ILE A 18 18.86 -7.12 34.30
CA ILE A 18 19.11 -8.47 34.87
C ILE A 18 20.20 -8.31 35.95
N ALA A 19 19.84 -8.56 37.20
CA ALA A 19 20.75 -8.83 38.31
C ALA A 19 20.48 -10.24 38.86
N ALA A 20 21.57 -11.01 39.09
CA ALA A 20 21.71 -12.27 39.85
C ALA A 20 20.77 -13.45 39.49
N SER A 21 21.09 -14.74 39.60
CA SER A 21 22.11 -15.51 40.35
C SER A 21 22.23 -16.92 39.73
N LEU A 22 23.21 -17.67 40.25
CA LEU A 22 23.73 -19.01 39.93
C LEU A 22 22.71 -20.17 39.73
N VAL A 23 23.10 -21.21 38.98
CA VAL A 23 23.45 -22.59 39.49
C VAL A 23 23.47 -23.65 38.35
N ALA A 24 24.57 -24.43 38.36
CA ALA A 24 24.84 -25.82 37.94
C ALA A 24 24.37 -26.41 36.59
N GLY A 25 25.38 -26.83 35.81
CA GLY A 25 25.69 -28.25 35.59
C GLY A 25 24.78 -29.09 34.69
N THR A 26 25.31 -29.55 33.55
CA THR A 26 25.67 -30.97 33.32
C THR A 26 26.28 -31.13 31.91
N SER A 27 27.30 -31.96 31.87
CA SER A 27 28.13 -32.37 30.74
C SER A 27 27.40 -33.26 29.73
N SER A 28 27.80 -33.21 28.45
CA SER A 28 28.18 -34.42 27.69
C SER A 28 28.55 -34.14 26.22
N ALA A 29 29.61 -34.83 25.79
CA ALA A 29 30.01 -35.22 24.44
C ALA A 29 30.34 -34.11 23.43
N ASN A 30 31.39 -34.35 22.62
CA ASN A 30 31.96 -33.46 21.62
C ASN A 30 30.99 -33.14 20.45
N ALA A 31 29.88 -32.44 20.73
CA ALA A 31 29.20 -31.64 19.74
C ALA A 31 30.03 -30.35 19.59
N ALA A 32 30.49 -30.04 18.38
CA ALA A 32 31.04 -28.72 18.10
C ALA A 32 30.11 -27.69 18.73
N ALA A 33 30.62 -26.87 19.67
CA ALA A 33 29.81 -25.99 20.49
C ALA A 33 28.81 -25.25 19.59
N ALA A 34 27.52 -25.33 19.93
CA ALA A 34 26.47 -24.74 19.10
C ALA A 34 26.81 -23.28 18.81
N LYS A 35 26.96 -22.93 17.53
CA LYS A 35 27.25 -21.57 17.08
C LYS A 35 25.98 -20.94 16.53
N ALA A 36 25.79 -19.66 16.81
CA ALA A 36 24.71 -18.89 16.18
C ALA A 36 24.82 -19.02 14.65
N ASN A 37 23.71 -19.26 13.97
CA ASN A 37 23.65 -19.54 12.52
C ASN A 37 24.45 -20.77 12.04
N GLY A 38 25.06 -21.53 12.95
CA GLY A 38 25.71 -22.80 12.64
C GLY A 38 24.69 -23.88 12.30
N ALA A 39 25.13 -24.88 11.53
CA ALA A 39 24.28 -26.01 11.16
C ALA A 39 23.79 -26.77 12.40
N CYS A 40 22.58 -27.31 12.31
CA CYS A 40 21.98 -28.12 13.36
C CYS A 40 21.29 -29.34 12.75
N ALA A 41 21.29 -30.46 13.47
CA ALA A 41 20.88 -31.75 12.91
C ALA A 41 19.36 -31.99 12.92
N LYS A 42 18.65 -31.46 13.92
CA LYS A 42 17.25 -31.80 14.18
C LYS A 42 16.38 -30.55 14.30
N ALA A 43 15.46 -30.37 13.36
CA ALA A 43 14.49 -29.28 13.39
C ALA A 43 13.72 -29.25 14.71
N GLY A 44 13.48 -28.05 15.23
CA GLY A 44 12.78 -27.84 16.51
C GLY A 44 13.63 -28.10 17.76
N ALA A 45 14.87 -28.60 17.62
CA ALA A 45 15.81 -28.64 18.74
C ALA A 45 16.04 -27.23 19.28
N LYS A 46 16.24 -27.08 20.59
CA LYS A 46 16.46 -25.80 21.26
C LYS A 46 17.83 -25.81 21.94
N THR A 47 18.50 -24.67 21.94
CA THR A 47 19.77 -24.49 22.65
C THR A 47 19.91 -23.04 23.13
N THR A 48 20.86 -22.79 24.00
CA THR A 48 21.21 -21.45 24.48
C THR A 48 22.67 -21.16 24.14
N ILE A 49 22.92 -20.08 23.40
CA ILE A 49 24.27 -19.67 22.98
C ILE A 49 24.47 -18.25 23.51
N ALA A 50 25.49 -18.05 24.35
CA ALA A 50 25.78 -16.79 25.06
C ALA A 50 24.53 -16.09 25.65
N LYS A 51 23.68 -16.85 26.37
CA LYS A 51 22.42 -16.40 27.03
C LYS A 51 21.24 -16.12 26.09
N THR A 52 21.41 -16.21 24.77
CA THR A 52 20.33 -16.09 23.80
C THR A 52 19.76 -17.46 23.47
N LYS A 53 18.42 -17.56 23.37
CA LYS A 53 17.71 -18.80 23.00
C LYS A 53 17.67 -18.98 21.48
N PHE A 54 17.96 -20.19 21.03
CA PHE A 54 17.95 -20.58 19.62
C PHE A 54 17.06 -21.80 19.40
N THR A 55 16.47 -21.86 18.21
CA THR A 55 15.74 -23.02 17.69
C THR A 55 16.37 -23.46 16.38
N CYS A 56 16.59 -24.76 16.23
CA CYS A 56 17.08 -25.35 15.00
C CYS A 56 15.99 -25.29 13.93
N GLY A 57 16.24 -24.58 12.83
CA GLY A 57 15.28 -24.38 11.76
C GLY A 57 15.94 -23.80 10.51
N VAL A 58 15.15 -23.59 9.47
CA VAL A 58 15.66 -22.88 8.28
C VAL A 58 15.80 -21.41 8.63
N SER A 59 16.98 -20.85 8.39
CA SER A 59 17.21 -19.42 8.64
C SER A 59 16.36 -18.58 7.68
N PRO A 60 15.61 -17.57 8.18
CA PRO A 60 14.78 -16.70 7.34
C PRO A 60 15.55 -15.89 6.30
N ILE A 61 16.87 -15.77 6.47
CA ILE A 61 17.77 -15.02 5.60
C ILE A 61 18.63 -15.92 4.71
N SER A 62 18.55 -17.25 4.89
CA SER A 62 19.30 -18.22 4.10
C SER A 62 18.52 -18.57 2.83
N THR A 63 19.19 -18.53 1.69
CA THR A 63 18.68 -19.10 0.43
C THR A 63 18.75 -20.64 0.43
N SER A 64 19.58 -21.22 1.29
CA SER A 64 19.69 -22.67 1.47
C SER A 64 18.63 -23.17 2.44
N LYS A 65 18.01 -24.32 2.13
CA LYS A 65 17.06 -25.03 3.01
C LYS A 65 17.74 -25.81 4.16
N LYS A 66 19.01 -25.54 4.43
CA LYS A 66 19.77 -26.18 5.53
C LYS A 66 19.24 -25.71 6.88
N LEU A 67 19.23 -26.64 7.83
CA LEU A 67 18.87 -26.36 9.22
C LEU A 67 20.03 -25.69 9.94
N THR A 68 19.74 -24.58 10.62
CA THR A 68 20.68 -23.76 11.38
C THR A 68 20.10 -23.35 12.73
N TRP A 69 20.95 -22.98 13.69
CA TRP A 69 20.51 -22.38 14.94
C TRP A 69 20.03 -20.94 14.71
N VAL A 70 18.72 -20.72 14.75
CA VAL A 70 18.07 -19.41 14.54
C VAL A 70 17.66 -18.82 15.90
N SER A 71 18.02 -17.55 16.15
CA SER A 71 17.66 -16.88 17.41
C SER A 71 16.16 -16.56 17.47
N ALA A 72 15.62 -16.49 18.69
CA ALA A 72 14.24 -16.06 18.90
C ALA A 72 13.99 -14.64 18.32
N THR A 73 14.97 -13.74 18.47
CA THR A 73 14.93 -12.36 17.94
C THR A 73 14.87 -12.36 16.41
N CYS A 74 15.68 -13.18 15.74
CA CYS A 74 15.64 -13.34 14.28
C CYS A 74 14.28 -13.85 13.79
N THR A 75 13.72 -14.84 14.51
CA THR A 75 12.39 -15.38 14.19
C THR A 75 11.32 -14.29 14.29
N SER A 76 11.34 -13.52 15.38
CA SER A 76 10.40 -12.40 15.58
C SER A 76 10.57 -11.31 14.52
N ALA A 77 11.81 -10.92 14.21
CA ALA A 77 12.10 -9.92 13.18
C ALA A 77 11.59 -10.37 11.80
N SER A 78 11.75 -11.65 11.47
CA SER A 78 11.24 -12.22 10.23
C SER A 78 9.71 -12.21 10.14
N VAL A 79 9.02 -12.56 11.22
CA VAL A 79 7.55 -12.49 11.28
C VAL A 79 7.09 -11.04 11.12
N THR A 80 7.71 -10.09 11.81
CA THR A 80 7.38 -8.66 11.70
C THR A 80 7.61 -8.13 10.29
N TYR A 81 8.76 -8.46 9.67
CA TYR A 81 9.05 -8.12 8.29
C TYR A 81 7.99 -8.70 7.32
N GLY A 82 7.64 -9.98 7.49
CA GLY A 82 6.61 -10.62 6.67
C GLY A 82 5.25 -9.92 6.78
N LYS A 83 4.84 -9.51 7.99
CA LYS A 83 3.62 -8.73 8.20
C LYS A 83 3.69 -7.35 7.52
N ALA A 84 4.81 -6.65 7.65
CA ALA A 84 5.02 -5.35 7.01
C ALA A 84 4.96 -5.46 5.47
N ALA A 85 5.56 -6.50 4.90
CA ALA A 85 5.51 -6.76 3.46
C ALA A 85 4.07 -6.98 2.97
N GLN A 86 3.27 -7.76 3.71
CA GLN A 86 1.87 -8.01 3.36
C GLN A 86 0.99 -6.76 3.51
N GLN A 87 1.25 -5.94 4.54
CA GLN A 87 0.56 -4.66 4.72
C GLN A 87 0.88 -3.70 3.57
N GLN A 88 2.15 -3.59 3.18
CA GLN A 88 2.55 -2.78 2.03
C GLN A 88 1.84 -3.24 0.75
N LYS A 89 1.78 -4.55 0.50
CA LYS A 89 1.05 -5.10 -0.65
C LYS A 89 -0.45 -4.76 -0.58
N THR A 90 -1.07 -4.92 0.57
CA THR A 90 -2.50 -4.61 0.77
C THR A 90 -2.78 -3.14 0.50
N LEU A 91 -1.88 -2.25 0.93
CA LEU A 91 -1.98 -0.82 0.64
C LEU A 91 -1.92 -0.56 -0.86
N VAL A 92 -0.90 -1.10 -1.57
CA VAL A 92 -0.78 -0.97 -3.03
C VAL A 92 -2.05 -1.44 -3.74
N ASP A 93 -2.56 -2.62 -3.39
CA ASP A 93 -3.76 -3.18 -4.01
C ASP A 93 -5.01 -2.31 -3.75
N ALA A 94 -5.14 -1.73 -2.55
CA ALA A 94 -6.23 -0.82 -2.19
C ALA A 94 -6.18 0.50 -2.97
N GLU A 95 -4.98 1.06 -3.15
CA GLU A 95 -4.80 2.30 -3.92
C GLU A 95 -5.15 2.09 -5.41
N VAL A 96 -4.67 1.00 -6.03
CA VAL A 96 -5.02 0.63 -7.41
C VAL A 96 -6.55 0.46 -7.56
N TYR A 97 -7.20 -0.16 -6.58
CA TYR A 97 -8.65 -0.29 -6.58
C TYR A 97 -9.34 1.08 -6.50
N ALA A 98 -8.91 1.98 -5.61
CA ALA A 98 -9.47 3.31 -5.47
C ALA A 98 -9.33 4.14 -6.76
N GLU A 99 -8.15 4.13 -7.38
CA GLU A 99 -7.92 4.76 -8.69
C GLU A 99 -8.89 4.25 -9.76
N SER A 100 -9.11 2.93 -9.81
CA SER A 100 -10.03 2.33 -10.78
C SER A 100 -11.48 2.80 -10.60
N LYS A 101 -11.90 3.07 -9.36
CA LYS A 101 -13.24 3.59 -9.07
C LYS A 101 -13.38 5.04 -9.46
N LEU A 102 -12.36 5.86 -9.20
CA LEU A 102 -12.30 7.25 -9.66
C LEU A 102 -12.35 7.33 -11.19
N GLN A 103 -11.60 6.46 -11.89
CA GLN A 103 -11.66 6.40 -13.35
C GLN A 103 -13.06 6.08 -13.87
N LYS A 104 -13.76 5.11 -13.25
CA LYS A 104 -15.17 4.80 -13.62
C LYS A 104 -16.13 5.97 -13.43
N VAL A 105 -15.90 6.81 -12.41
CA VAL A 105 -16.68 8.04 -12.22
C VAL A 105 -16.42 9.03 -13.36
N ILE A 106 -15.16 9.22 -13.74
CA ILE A 106 -14.78 10.06 -14.90
C ILE A 106 -15.45 9.55 -16.17
N ASP A 107 -15.36 8.24 -16.44
CA ASP A 107 -15.92 7.62 -17.64
C ASP A 107 -17.45 7.80 -17.71
N SER A 108 -18.14 7.71 -16.57
CA SER A 108 -19.60 7.95 -16.49
C SER A 108 -19.97 9.40 -16.85
N PHE A 109 -19.19 10.39 -16.39
CA PHE A 109 -19.40 11.78 -16.77
C PHE A 109 -19.06 12.04 -18.24
N ILE A 110 -18.03 11.37 -18.79
CA ILE A 110 -17.71 11.41 -20.22
C ILE A 110 -18.89 10.88 -21.04
N GLN A 111 -19.41 9.70 -20.69
CA GLN A 111 -20.57 9.12 -21.39
C GLN A 111 -21.79 10.04 -21.32
N THR A 112 -22.05 10.63 -20.15
CA THR A 112 -23.16 11.58 -19.96
C THR A 112 -22.97 12.82 -20.83
N ARG A 113 -21.77 13.40 -20.86
CA ARG A 113 -21.43 14.54 -21.72
C ARG A 113 -21.68 14.21 -23.19
N ASP A 114 -21.21 13.05 -23.65
CA ASP A 114 -21.30 12.64 -25.04
C ASP A 114 -22.77 12.42 -25.47
N LEU A 115 -23.64 11.96 -24.57
CA LEU A 115 -25.09 11.90 -24.80
C LEU A 115 -25.69 13.30 -24.99
N TRP A 116 -25.28 14.29 -24.19
CA TRP A 116 -25.76 15.66 -24.33
C TRP A 116 -25.25 16.34 -25.60
N LEU A 117 -24.02 16.06 -26.03
CA LEU A 117 -23.49 16.52 -27.31
C LEU A 117 -24.26 15.93 -28.48
N LYS A 118 -24.58 14.62 -28.46
CA LYS A 118 -25.45 14.01 -29.46
C LYS A 118 -26.84 14.63 -29.47
N ALA A 119 -27.42 14.90 -28.31
CA ALA A 119 -28.71 15.57 -28.22
C ALA A 119 -28.66 16.97 -28.84
N GLN A 120 -27.59 17.74 -28.60
CA GLN A 120 -27.36 19.04 -29.24
C GLN A 120 -27.37 18.93 -30.77
N ASP A 121 -26.64 17.96 -31.33
CA ASP A 121 -26.60 17.73 -32.78
C ASP A 121 -27.98 17.38 -33.34
N GLU A 122 -28.78 16.60 -32.61
CA GLU A 122 -30.15 16.27 -33.02
C GLU A 122 -31.10 17.46 -32.96
N TYR A 123 -31.03 18.30 -31.92
CA TYR A 123 -31.80 19.54 -31.87
C TYR A 123 -31.44 20.44 -33.05
N GLN A 124 -30.15 20.60 -33.34
CA GLN A 124 -29.68 21.43 -34.47
C GLN A 124 -30.22 20.90 -35.81
N LYS A 125 -30.15 19.58 -36.06
CA LYS A 125 -30.70 18.97 -37.28
C LYS A 125 -32.19 19.23 -37.45
N ARG A 126 -32.98 19.19 -36.36
CA ARG A 126 -34.42 19.49 -36.42
C ARG A 126 -34.69 20.95 -36.72
N ILE A 127 -33.93 21.87 -36.12
CA ILE A 127 -34.00 23.31 -36.42
C ILE A 127 -33.71 23.54 -37.91
N ASP A 128 -32.59 23.01 -38.41
CA ASP A 128 -32.17 23.19 -39.81
C ASP A 128 -33.21 22.62 -40.78
N SER A 129 -33.73 21.43 -40.49
CA SER A 129 -34.76 20.77 -41.31
C SER A 129 -36.08 21.57 -41.33
N ALA A 130 -36.49 22.13 -40.18
CA ALA A 130 -37.70 22.94 -40.09
C ALA A 130 -37.57 24.25 -40.88
N ILE A 131 -36.42 24.92 -40.79
CA ILE A 131 -36.14 26.16 -41.52
C ILE A 131 -36.04 25.90 -43.02
N ALA A 132 -35.41 24.80 -43.43
CA ALA A 132 -35.31 24.41 -44.84
C ALA A 132 -36.70 24.14 -45.46
N ALA A 133 -37.60 23.50 -44.71
CA ALA A 133 -38.97 23.25 -45.15
C ALA A 133 -39.84 24.53 -45.15
N ASN A 134 -39.64 25.41 -44.17
CA ASN A 134 -40.33 26.68 -44.07
C ASN A 134 -39.44 27.73 -43.36
N PRO A 135 -38.97 28.78 -44.06
CA PRO A 135 -38.13 29.82 -43.46
C PRO A 135 -38.77 30.57 -42.29
N LYS A 136 -40.10 30.47 -42.09
CA LYS A 136 -40.85 31.07 -40.97
C LYS A 136 -41.25 30.06 -39.89
N ALA A 137 -40.69 28.84 -39.90
CA ALA A 137 -40.98 27.83 -38.88
C ALA A 137 -40.64 28.34 -37.47
N ASN A 138 -41.51 28.07 -36.50
CA ASN A 138 -41.23 28.34 -35.09
C ASN A 138 -40.34 27.23 -34.51
N THR A 139 -39.09 27.54 -34.20
CA THR A 139 -38.09 26.59 -33.67
C THR A 139 -37.76 26.80 -32.18
N SER A 140 -38.59 27.56 -31.46
CA SER A 140 -38.34 27.94 -30.05
C SER A 140 -38.14 26.76 -29.11
N VAL A 141 -38.92 25.70 -29.26
CA VAL A 141 -38.82 24.48 -28.44
C VAL A 141 -37.49 23.78 -28.68
N ASP A 142 -37.12 23.53 -29.94
CA ASP A 142 -35.85 22.87 -30.25
C ASP A 142 -34.65 23.74 -29.88
N THR A 143 -34.76 25.06 -30.03
CA THR A 143 -33.72 26.02 -29.59
C THR A 143 -33.52 25.93 -28.08
N THR A 144 -34.61 25.89 -27.30
CA THR A 144 -34.56 25.73 -25.84
C THR A 144 -33.96 24.39 -25.45
N GLY A 145 -34.36 23.31 -26.13
CA GLY A 145 -33.80 21.97 -25.94
C GLY A 145 -32.29 21.92 -26.22
N MET A 146 -31.83 22.57 -27.28
CA MET A 146 -30.42 22.69 -27.63
C MET A 146 -29.63 23.45 -26.55
N THR A 147 -30.16 24.59 -26.08
CA THR A 147 -29.52 25.36 -24.99
C THR A 147 -29.41 24.53 -23.72
N ASN A 148 -30.47 23.82 -23.34
CA ASN A 148 -30.45 22.93 -22.18
C ASN A 148 -29.43 21.80 -22.33
N ALA A 149 -29.38 21.15 -23.50
CA ALA A 149 -28.39 20.11 -23.79
C ALA A 149 -26.96 20.64 -23.67
N LYS A 150 -26.68 21.82 -24.23
CA LYS A 150 -25.39 22.51 -24.12
C LYS A 150 -24.99 22.76 -22.66
N THR A 151 -25.88 23.34 -21.85
CA THR A 151 -25.62 23.59 -20.42
C THR A 151 -25.33 22.29 -19.65
N ARG A 152 -26.02 21.19 -19.99
CA ARG A 152 -25.78 19.87 -19.37
C ARG A 152 -24.44 19.28 -19.79
N ALA A 153 -24.06 19.40 -21.07
CA ALA A 153 -22.76 18.98 -21.56
C ALA A 153 -21.62 19.75 -20.87
N GLU A 154 -21.72 21.07 -20.78
CA GLU A 154 -20.73 21.93 -20.08
C GLU A 154 -20.61 21.57 -18.59
N SER A 155 -21.73 21.26 -17.93
CA SER A 155 -21.74 20.84 -16.52
C SER A 155 -21.04 19.49 -16.33
N ALA A 156 -21.28 18.54 -17.23
CA ALA A 156 -20.60 17.24 -17.22
C ALA A 156 -19.11 17.41 -17.49
N ASP A 157 -18.72 18.26 -18.45
CA ASP A 157 -17.32 18.52 -18.79
C ASP A 157 -16.53 19.13 -17.62
N LYS A 158 -17.11 20.10 -16.90
CA LYS A 158 -16.55 20.62 -15.65
C LYS A 158 -16.31 19.52 -14.61
N LYS A 159 -17.22 18.54 -14.51
CA LYS A 159 -17.05 17.39 -13.61
C LYS A 159 -15.93 16.47 -14.09
N VAL A 160 -15.84 16.19 -15.39
CA VAL A 160 -14.73 15.43 -15.97
C VAL A 160 -13.39 16.06 -15.60
N ILE A 161 -13.21 17.36 -15.87
CA ILE A 161 -11.97 18.09 -15.56
C ILE A 161 -11.66 18.02 -14.05
N SER A 162 -12.66 18.28 -13.20
CA SER A 162 -12.49 18.23 -11.74
C SER A 162 -12.06 16.85 -11.25
N TRP A 163 -12.70 15.78 -11.73
CA TRP A 163 -12.37 14.41 -11.32
C TRP A 163 -11.03 13.94 -11.88
N GLN A 164 -10.67 14.35 -13.10
CA GLN A 164 -9.35 14.10 -13.67
C GLN A 164 -8.25 14.76 -12.83
N GLY A 165 -8.47 16.00 -12.37
CA GLY A 165 -7.56 16.68 -11.44
C GLY A 165 -7.39 15.90 -10.13
N ILE A 166 -8.50 15.49 -9.51
CA ILE A 166 -8.48 14.67 -8.29
C ILE A 166 -7.73 13.36 -8.50
N LEU A 167 -7.94 12.67 -9.63
CA LEU A 167 -7.24 11.43 -9.95
C LEU A 167 -5.73 11.66 -10.12
N ALA A 168 -5.33 12.75 -10.77
CA ALA A 168 -3.91 13.08 -10.96
C ALA A 168 -3.22 13.39 -9.62
N ASP A 169 -3.86 14.18 -8.76
CA ASP A 169 -3.34 14.50 -7.42
C ASP A 169 -3.26 13.25 -6.55
N THR A 170 -4.29 12.40 -6.60
CA THR A 170 -4.34 11.11 -5.89
C THR A 170 -3.16 10.22 -6.29
N LYS A 171 -2.94 10.04 -7.61
CA LYS A 171 -1.80 9.29 -8.16
C LYS A 171 -0.46 9.83 -7.68
N LYS A 172 -0.30 11.15 -7.69
CA LYS A 172 0.93 11.81 -7.23
C LYS A 172 1.19 11.52 -5.75
N THR A 173 0.21 11.74 -4.87
CA THR A 173 0.35 11.48 -3.43
C THR A 173 0.61 10.01 -3.15
N GLN A 174 -0.14 9.11 -3.78
CA GLN A 174 0.05 7.66 -3.63
C GLN A 174 1.44 7.22 -4.08
N SER A 175 1.95 7.71 -5.22
CA SER A 175 3.29 7.33 -5.72
C SER A 175 4.40 7.63 -4.71
N THR A 176 4.30 8.75 -3.99
CA THR A 176 5.27 9.11 -2.95
C THR A 176 5.17 8.21 -1.73
N LEU A 177 3.95 7.93 -1.26
CA LEU A 177 3.72 7.05 -0.11
C LEU A 177 4.14 5.60 -0.41
N LEU A 178 3.87 5.11 -1.62
CA LEU A 178 4.27 3.77 -2.03
C LEU A 178 5.79 3.65 -2.12
N ALA A 179 6.49 4.64 -2.70
CA ALA A 179 7.95 4.67 -2.73
C ALA A 179 8.55 4.68 -1.31
N GLN A 180 8.01 5.49 -0.40
CA GLN A 180 8.42 5.49 1.02
C GLN A 180 8.17 4.13 1.69
N GLY A 181 7.05 3.49 1.39
CA GLY A 181 6.73 2.15 1.89
C GLY A 181 7.70 1.08 1.38
N GLU A 182 8.11 1.15 0.10
CA GLU A 182 9.13 0.27 -0.48
C GLU A 182 10.51 0.47 0.16
N ASP A 183 10.93 1.73 0.35
CA ASP A 183 12.18 2.07 1.03
C ASP A 183 12.18 1.56 2.48
N ASN A 184 11.09 1.78 3.21
CA ASN A 184 10.90 1.28 4.57
C ASN A 184 10.97 -0.25 4.62
N LEU A 185 10.36 -0.93 3.64
CA LEU A 185 10.40 -2.39 3.56
C LEU A 185 11.81 -2.90 3.24
N ALA A 186 12.53 -2.22 2.34
CA ALA A 186 13.92 -2.54 2.02
C ALA A 186 14.83 -2.35 3.25
N GLN A 187 14.63 -1.29 4.03
CA GLN A 187 15.35 -1.06 5.27
C GLN A 187 15.00 -2.12 6.32
N ALA A 188 13.72 -2.42 6.53
CA ALA A 188 13.28 -3.47 7.46
C ALA A 188 13.87 -4.85 7.10
N LYS A 189 14.02 -5.15 5.80
CA LYS A 189 14.70 -6.37 5.34
C LYS A 189 16.18 -6.38 5.70
N LYS A 190 16.88 -5.25 5.55
CA LYS A 190 18.29 -5.10 5.95
C LYS A 190 18.44 -5.27 7.46
N ASP A 191 17.58 -4.63 8.24
CA ASP A 191 17.59 -4.68 9.71
C ASP A 191 17.33 -6.11 10.21
N MET A 192 16.31 -6.79 9.65
CA MET A 192 16.08 -8.21 9.90
C MET A 192 17.32 -9.04 9.53
N GLY A 193 17.95 -8.75 8.38
CA GLY A 193 19.21 -9.36 7.96
C GLY A 193 20.32 -9.24 9.00
N THR A 194 20.51 -8.04 9.55
CA THR A 194 21.50 -7.75 10.59
C THR A 194 21.18 -8.49 11.89
N ILE A 195 19.94 -8.43 12.37
CA ILE A 195 19.47 -9.14 13.58
C ILE A 195 19.68 -10.65 13.44
N CYS A 196 19.39 -11.20 12.26
CA CYS A 196 19.57 -12.63 12.00
C CYS A 196 21.04 -13.03 11.89
N LYS A 197 21.91 -12.15 11.39
CA LYS A 197 23.36 -12.41 11.29
C LYS A 197 24.08 -12.25 12.63
N SER A 198 23.69 -11.29 13.46
CA SER A 198 24.41 -10.97 14.71
C SER A 198 24.43 -12.16 15.66
N GLY A 199 23.39 -12.99 15.67
CA GLY A 199 23.28 -14.13 16.59
C GLY A 199 23.18 -13.72 18.07
N TYR A 200 23.34 -12.44 18.38
CA TYR A 200 23.37 -11.84 19.71
C TYR A 200 22.62 -10.52 19.64
#